data_AF-A0AAN4YJS5-F1
#
_entry.id   AF-A0AAN4YJS5-F1
#
_cell.length_a   1.000
_cell.length_b   1.000
_cell.length_c   1.000
_cell.angle_alpha   90.00
_cell.angle_beta   90.00
_cell.angle_gamma   90.00
#
_symmetry.space_group_name_H-M   'P 1'
#
loop_
_entity.id
_entity.type
_entity.pdbx_description
1 polymer ?
#
loop_
_entity_poly.entity_id
_entity_poly.type
_entity_poly.pdbx_seq_one_letter_code
_entity_poly.pdbx_strand_id
1 'polypeptide(L)'
;MEVKKEAIDDYNVWAQEYFKRTAWADNCRSWYKNGKSSGQVTAPYAGTTSHFKKCLDSIGAEHFNIQYNSANRFRCLGNGQVAGEENGMGDLAYYFVEGLW
;
A
#
# COMPACT_ATOMS: atom_id res chain seq x y z
N MET A 1 -20.08 -7.49 8.78
CA MET A 1 -19.40 -6.89 7.63
C MET A 1 -18.22 -7.79 7.29
N GLU A 2 -18.18 -8.35 6.08
CA GLU A 2 -17.14 -9.28 5.65
C GLU A 2 -16.55 -8.80 4.32
N VAL A 3 -15.23 -8.94 4.16
CA VAL A 3 -14.54 -8.61 2.93
C VAL A 3 -14.58 -9.82 1.99
N LYS A 4 -14.98 -9.62 0.73
CA LYS A 4 -15.02 -10.68 -0.28
C LYS A 4 -13.64 -11.31 -0.48
N LYS A 5 -13.57 -12.64 -0.55
CA LYS A 5 -12.32 -13.39 -0.72
C LYS A 5 -11.52 -12.91 -1.94
N GLU A 6 -12.19 -12.66 -3.05
CA GLU A 6 -11.52 -12.22 -4.28
C GLU A 6 -10.89 -10.83 -4.11
N ALA A 7 -11.45 -9.99 -3.22
CA ALA A 7 -10.84 -8.69 -2.89
C ALA A 7 -9.56 -8.89 -2.09
N ILE A 8 -9.56 -9.83 -1.15
CA ILE A 8 -8.38 -10.16 -0.36
C ILE A 8 -7.28 -10.71 -1.28
N ASP A 9 -7.63 -11.63 -2.19
CA ASP A 9 -6.69 -12.25 -3.11
C ASP A 9 -6.10 -11.21 -4.09
N ASP A 10 -6.92 -10.34 -4.68
CA ASP A 10 -6.43 -9.27 -5.56
C ASP A 10 -5.53 -8.26 -4.82
N TYR A 11 -5.89 -7.88 -3.59
CA TYR A 11 -5.08 -6.98 -2.79
C TYR A 11 -3.72 -7.60 -2.48
N ASN A 12 -3.70 -8.88 -2.09
CA ASN A 12 -2.47 -9.60 -1.81
C ASN A 12 -1.56 -9.67 -3.03
N VAL A 13 -2.10 -9.91 -4.24
CA VAL A 13 -1.30 -9.87 -5.46
C VAL A 13 -0.62 -8.51 -5.64
N TRP A 14 -1.39 -7.41 -5.54
CA TRP A 14 -0.83 -6.06 -5.66
C TRP A 14 0.22 -5.76 -4.58
N ALA A 15 -0.07 -6.11 -3.33
CA ALA A 15 0.82 -5.87 -2.20
C ALA A 15 2.13 -6.68 -2.30
N GLN A 16 2.06 -7.96 -2.69
CA GLN A 16 3.27 -8.76 -2.87
C GLN A 16 4.12 -8.25 -4.04
N GLU A 17 3.53 -7.79 -5.14
CA GLU A 17 4.27 -7.13 -6.22
C GLU A 17 4.97 -5.84 -5.74
N TYR A 18 4.32 -5.08 -4.85
CA TYR A 18 4.96 -3.94 -4.19
C TYR A 18 6.17 -4.38 -3.35
N PHE A 19 6.03 -5.40 -2.51
CA PHE A 19 7.10 -5.77 -1.58
C PHE A 19 8.38 -6.30 -2.24
N LYS A 20 8.30 -6.87 -3.45
CA LYS A 20 9.48 -7.36 -4.20
C LYS A 20 10.58 -6.30 -4.36
N ARG A 21 10.23 -5.01 -4.40
CA ARG A 21 11.18 -3.89 -4.53
C ARG A 21 11.60 -3.26 -3.20
N THR A 22 11.29 -3.91 -2.07
CA THR A 22 11.56 -3.38 -0.72
C THR A 22 12.46 -4.32 0.07
N ALA A 23 13.13 -3.79 1.10
CA ALA A 23 13.97 -4.59 2.00
C ALA A 23 13.18 -5.71 2.72
N TRP A 24 11.84 -5.60 2.79
CA TRP A 24 11.00 -6.60 3.46
C TRP A 24 10.99 -7.96 2.76
N ALA A 25 11.19 -7.97 1.44
CA ALA A 25 11.24 -9.19 0.63
C ALA A 25 12.63 -9.84 0.59
N ASP A 26 13.65 -9.22 1.18
CA ASP A 26 15.02 -9.74 1.14
C ASP A 26 15.15 -11.10 1.88
N ASN A 27 16.19 -11.87 1.58
CA ASN A 27 16.39 -13.23 2.10
C ASN A 27 16.90 -13.23 3.56
N CYS A 28 16.09 -12.68 4.46
CA CYS A 28 16.39 -12.53 5.88
C CYS A 28 15.23 -13.08 6.73
N ARG A 29 15.56 -13.73 7.84
CA ARG A 29 14.53 -14.19 8.78
C ARG A 29 13.89 -12.96 9.43
N SER A 30 12.58 -12.83 9.28
CA SER A 30 11.85 -11.69 9.86
C SER A 30 10.44 -12.10 10.32
N TRP A 31 9.93 -11.35 11.30
CA TRP A 31 8.53 -11.48 11.72
C TRP A 31 7.56 -11.17 10.56
N TYR A 32 7.94 -10.25 9.66
CA TYR A 32 7.15 -9.91 8.46
C TYR A 32 6.97 -11.05 7.47
N LYS A 33 7.82 -12.08 7.52
CA LYS A 33 7.70 -13.32 6.74
C LYS A 33 7.31 -14.50 7.63
N ASN A 34 6.59 -14.24 8.73
CA ASN A 34 6.18 -15.26 9.71
C ASN A 34 7.35 -16.10 10.24
N GLY A 35 8.46 -15.44 10.59
CA GLY A 35 9.67 -16.10 11.11
C GLY A 35 10.48 -16.89 10.08
N LYS A 36 10.17 -16.76 8.79
CA LYS A 36 10.89 -17.41 7.68
C LYS A 36 11.88 -16.44 7.02
N SER A 37 12.88 -17.00 6.34
CA SER A 37 13.84 -16.22 5.54
C SER A 37 13.29 -15.80 4.17
N SER A 38 12.30 -16.53 3.67
CA SER A 38 11.60 -16.26 2.41
C SER A 38 10.10 -16.52 2.57
N GLY A 39 9.30 -15.96 1.68
CA GLY A 39 7.84 -16.10 1.68
C GLY A 39 7.12 -14.77 1.55
N GLN A 40 5.80 -14.79 1.71
CA GLN A 40 4.96 -13.60 1.64
C GLN A 40 5.23 -12.67 2.81
N VAL A 41 5.26 -11.37 2.50
CA VAL A 41 5.32 -10.29 3.50
C VAL A 41 3.90 -10.00 3.96
N THR A 42 3.60 -10.12 5.25
CA THR A 42 2.19 -10.16 5.73
C THR A 42 1.74 -8.97 6.57
N ALA A 43 2.65 -8.20 7.18
CA ALA A 43 2.27 -7.17 8.15
C ALA A 43 2.31 -5.71 7.65
N PRO A 44 3.34 -5.24 6.93
CA PRO A 44 3.39 -3.85 6.51
C PRO A 44 2.33 -3.55 5.44
N TYR A 45 1.95 -2.28 5.34
CA TYR A 45 1.20 -1.78 4.18
C TYR A 45 2.13 -1.67 2.97
N ALA A 46 1.60 -1.94 1.77
CA ALA A 46 2.31 -1.81 0.51
C ALA A 46 2.26 -0.35 0.02
N GLY A 47 3.12 0.49 0.57
CA GLY A 47 3.22 1.90 0.20
C GLY A 47 3.82 2.75 1.31
N THR A 48 3.88 4.05 1.08
CA THR A 48 4.27 5.04 2.10
C THR A 48 3.10 5.36 3.03
N THR A 49 3.40 5.90 4.22
CA THR A 49 2.36 6.34 5.16
C THR A 49 1.47 7.44 4.56
N SER A 50 2.07 8.37 3.80
CA SER A 50 1.36 9.42 3.09
C SER A 50 0.42 8.86 2.03
N HIS A 51 0.87 7.84 1.28
CA HIS A 51 0.02 7.14 0.33
C HIS A 51 -1.17 6.45 1.00
N PHE A 52 -0.93 5.74 2.11
CA PHE A 52 -1.99 5.10 2.89
C PHE A 52 -3.02 6.12 3.39
N LYS A 53 -2.56 7.23 3.97
CA LYS A 53 -3.43 8.32 4.44
C LYS A 53 -4.31 8.86 3.32
N LYS A 54 -3.74 9.21 2.17
CA LYS A 54 -4.53 9.74 1.03
C LYS A 54 -5.58 8.75 0.53
N CYS A 55 -5.25 7.45 0.50
CA CYS A 55 -6.20 6.42 0.11
C CYS A 55 -7.39 6.35 1.07
N LEU A 56 -7.15 6.47 2.38
CA LEU A 56 -8.20 6.47 3.39
C LEU A 56 -9.08 7.73 3.30
N ASP A 57 -8.49 8.90 3.08
CA ASP A 57 -9.22 10.17 3.04
C ASP A 57 -10.15 10.30 1.81
N SER A 58 -9.82 9.63 0.70
CA SER A 58 -10.42 9.91 -0.61
C SER A 58 -11.28 8.78 -1.18
N ILE A 59 -11.48 7.67 -0.47
CA ILE A 59 -11.98 6.46 -1.11
C ILE A 59 -13.42 6.59 -1.62
N GLY A 60 -14.32 7.27 -0.89
CA GLY A 60 -15.70 7.68 -1.29
C GLY A 60 -16.53 6.63 -2.05
N ALA A 61 -16.12 5.37 -1.97
CA ALA A 61 -16.48 4.28 -2.87
C ALA A 61 -17.91 3.81 -2.62
N GLU A 62 -18.41 4.07 -1.42
CA GLU A 62 -19.75 3.75 -0.97
C GLU A 62 -20.85 4.42 -1.80
N HIS A 63 -20.53 5.50 -2.53
CA HIS A 63 -21.50 6.24 -3.34
C HIS A 63 -21.58 5.77 -4.81
N PHE A 64 -20.75 4.82 -5.26
CA PHE A 64 -20.61 4.48 -6.67
C PHE A 64 -20.64 2.96 -6.95
N ASN A 65 -21.17 2.60 -8.13
CA ASN A 65 -21.02 1.25 -8.69
C ASN A 65 -19.69 1.15 -9.45
N ILE A 66 -18.66 0.63 -8.79
CA ILE A 66 -17.30 0.57 -9.35
C ILE A 66 -17.19 -0.55 -10.39
N GLN A 67 -16.71 -0.19 -11.59
CA GLN A 67 -16.27 -1.14 -12.62
C GLN A 67 -14.76 -1.01 -12.81
N TYR A 68 -14.08 -2.15 -12.98
CA TYR A 68 -12.63 -2.19 -13.12
C TYR A 68 -12.24 -2.39 -14.59
N ASN A 69 -11.30 -1.58 -15.08
CA ASN A 69 -10.71 -1.71 -16.42
C ASN A 69 -9.41 -2.55 -16.40
N SER A 70 -9.24 -3.36 -15.36
CA SER A 70 -8.03 -4.10 -15.03
C SER A 70 -8.41 -5.44 -14.42
N ALA A 71 -7.59 -6.47 -14.66
CA ALA A 71 -7.76 -7.77 -14.00
C ALA A 71 -7.65 -7.66 -12.47
N ASN A 72 -6.77 -6.78 -11.97
CA ASN A 72 -6.64 -6.51 -10.54
C ASN A 72 -7.33 -5.20 -10.17
N ARG A 73 -8.26 -5.26 -9.18
CA ARG A 73 -9.06 -4.13 -8.70
C ARG A 73 -8.27 -3.03 -7.99
N PHE A 74 -7.10 -3.37 -7.43
CA PHE A 74 -6.23 -2.45 -6.70
C PHE A 74 -5.15 -1.79 -7.56
N ARG A 75 -5.21 -1.96 -8.88
CA ARG A 75 -4.30 -1.25 -9.81
C ARG A 75 -4.35 0.28 -9.62
N CYS A 76 -5.47 0.82 -9.15
CA CYS A 76 -5.62 2.25 -8.84
C CYS A 76 -4.68 2.75 -7.73
N LEU A 77 -4.17 1.87 -6.87
CA LEU A 77 -3.18 2.21 -5.82
C LEU A 77 -1.77 2.43 -6.37
N GLY A 78 -1.57 2.26 -7.68
CA GLY A 78 -0.34 2.61 -8.37
C GLY A 78 0.92 1.98 -7.76
N ASN A 79 1.98 2.78 -7.65
CA ASN A 79 3.28 2.37 -7.12
C ASN A 79 3.39 2.50 -5.59
N GLY A 80 2.33 2.87 -4.88
CA GLY A 80 2.34 3.04 -3.42
C GLY A 80 3.04 4.31 -2.94
N GLN A 81 3.21 5.32 -3.80
CA GLN A 81 3.78 6.62 -3.47
C GLN A 81 2.83 7.75 -3.87
N VAL A 82 2.94 8.92 -3.24
CA VAL A 82 2.25 10.14 -3.67
C VAL A 82 3.14 10.99 -4.58
N ALA A 83 2.56 11.87 -5.40
CA ALA A 83 3.28 12.69 -6.39
C ALA A 83 4.46 13.56 -5.85
N GLY A 84 4.57 13.76 -4.53
CA GLY A 84 5.69 14.46 -3.88
C GLY A 84 6.81 13.55 -3.37
N GLU A 85 6.64 12.23 -3.40
CA GLU A 85 7.64 11.27 -2.91
C GLU A 85 8.53 10.73 -4.04
N GLU A 86 8.15 10.99 -5.29
CA GLU A 86 8.91 10.56 -6.46
C GLU A 86 10.31 11.21 -6.46
N ASN A 87 11.34 10.39 -6.65
CA ASN A 87 12.75 10.80 -6.65
C ASN A 87 13.28 11.40 -5.33
N GLY A 88 12.51 11.34 -4.24
CA GLY A 88 12.96 11.79 -2.91
C GLY A 88 13.18 13.30 -2.77
N MET A 89 12.62 14.10 -3.70
CA MET A 89 12.88 15.55 -3.78
C MET A 89 11.72 16.43 -3.30
N GLY A 90 10.57 15.87 -2.95
CA GLY A 90 9.43 16.64 -2.44
C GLY A 90 9.30 16.62 -0.91
N ASP A 91 8.33 17.39 -0.42
CA ASP A 91 8.03 17.49 1.01
C ASP A 91 7.35 16.20 1.52
N LEU A 92 8.13 15.39 2.23
CA LEU A 92 7.68 14.14 2.84
C LEU A 92 6.82 14.34 4.09
N ALA A 93 6.82 15.55 4.64
CA ALA A 93 6.20 15.91 5.90
C ALA A 93 5.18 17.05 5.71
N TYR A 94 4.50 17.10 4.55
CA TYR A 94 3.53 18.15 4.20
C TYR A 94 2.41 18.39 5.24
N TYR A 95 2.19 17.43 6.13
CA TYR A 95 1.20 17.48 7.20
C TYR A 95 1.74 18.08 8.51
N PHE A 96 3.06 18.29 8.64
CA PHE A 96 3.65 19.02 9.76
C PHE A 96 3.47 20.51 9.53
N VAL A 97 2.73 21.17 10.41
CA VAL A 97 2.66 22.63 10.49
C VAL A 97 3.54 23.06 11.66
N GLU A 98 4.51 23.93 11.42
CA GLU A 98 5.32 24.52 12.48
C GLU A 98 4.42 25.24 13.51
N GLY A 99 4.67 25.04 14.80
CA GLY A 99 3.95 25.71 15.88
C GLY A 99 2.68 25.00 16.40
N LEU A 100 2.44 23.74 16.03
CA LEU A 100 1.34 22.91 16.56
C LEU A 100 1.63 22.21 17.91
N TRP A 101 2.65 22.64 18.64
CA TRP A 101 3.01 22.13 19.97
C TRP A 101 3.33 23.31 20.90
#